data_AF-A0A965S5T8-F1
#
_entry.id   AF-A0A965S5T8-F1
#
_cell.length_a   1.000
_cell.length_b   1.000
_cell.length_c   1.000
_cell.angle_alpha   90.00
_cell.angle_beta   90.00
_cell.angle_gamma   90.00
#
_symmetry.space_group_name_H-M   'P 1'
#
loop_
_entity.id
_entity.type
_entity.pdbx_description
1 polymer ?
#
loop_
_entity_poly.entity_id
_entity_poly.type
_entity_poly.pdbx_seq_one_letter_code
_entity_poly.pdbx_strand_id
1 'polypeptide(L)' 'MTSRFWFGFLGFLGFRGLVFISSGDYLDLLWLLFFIYFVYFIPHRKNP' A
#
# COMPACT_ATOMS: atom_id res chain seq x y z
N MET A 1 -8.63 -9.31 15.91
CA MET A 1 -7.40 -8.51 16.17
C MET A 1 -6.84 -7.89 14.87
N THR A 2 -7.69 -7.50 13.91
CA THR A 2 -7.33 -7.62 12.48
C THR A 2 -7.62 -6.37 11.64
N SER A 3 -7.48 -5.17 12.20
CA SER A 3 -7.80 -3.93 11.48
C SER A 3 -6.66 -2.92 11.52
N ARG A 4 -6.15 -2.60 12.72
CA ARG A 4 -5.14 -1.54 12.89
C ARG A 4 -3.79 -1.89 12.25
N PHE A 5 -3.37 -3.15 12.36
CA PHE A 5 -2.10 -3.61 11.77
C PHE A 5 -2.14 -3.60 10.24
N TRP A 6 -3.28 -3.96 9.64
CA TRP A 6 -3.48 -3.93 8.19
C TRP A 6 -3.42 -2.50 7.63
N PHE A 7 -4.07 -1.54 8.31
CA PHE A 7 -3.97 -0.12 7.92
C PHE A 7 -2.57 0.45 8.15
N GLY A 8 -1.88 0.06 9.22
CA GLY A 8 -0.49 0.44 9.47
C GLY A 8 0.46 -0.11 8.40
N PHE A 9 0.26 -1.36 7.98
CA PHE A 9 1.03 -2.00 6.91
C PHE A 9 0.78 -1.33 5.55
N LEU A 10 -0.48 -1.02 5.22
CA LEU A 10 -0.81 -0.24 4.01
C LEU A 10 -0.19 1.16 4.05
N GLY A 11 -0.25 1.85 5.19
CA GLY A 11 0.39 3.16 5.35
C GLY A 11 1.91 3.10 5.17
N PHE A 12 2.56 2.07 5.73
CA PHE A 12 4.00 1.83 5.55
C PHE A 12 4.36 1.52 4.09
N LEU A 13 3.58 0.66 3.42
CA LEU A 13 3.73 0.35 2.00
C LEU A 13 3.57 1.60 1.12
N GLY A 14 2.56 2.42 1.41
CA GLY A 14 2.32 3.67 0.68
C GLY A 14 3.43 4.69 0.90
N PHE A 15 3.91 4.85 2.13
CA PHE A 15 5.03 5.74 2.45
C PHE A 15 6.32 5.32 1.73
N ARG A 16 6.66 4.02 1.79
CA ARG A 16 7.85 3.50 1.10
C ARG A 16 7.71 3.57 -0.42
N GLY A 17 6.53 3.27 -0.95
CA GLY A 17 6.23 3.43 -2.38
C GLY A 17 6.30 4.89 -2.84
N LEU A 18 5.94 5.87 -2.01
CA LEU A 18 6.12 7.29 -2.33
C LEU A 18 7.59 7.71 -2.39
N VAL A 19 8.46 7.08 -1.59
CA VAL A 19 9.92 7.33 -1.63
C VAL A 19 10.52 6.95 -2.99
N PHE A 20 9.90 6.04 -3.75
CA PHE A 20 10.27 5.69 -5.13
C PHE A 20 10.49 6.93 -6.03
N ILE A 21 9.65 7.95 -5.88
CA ILE A 21 9.70 9.17 -6.71
C ILE A 21 11.06 9.87 -6.57
N SER A 22 11.74 9.69 -5.44
CA SER A 22 13.04 10.31 -5.16
C SER A 22 14.23 9.37 -5.37
N SER A 23 14.06 8.04 -5.26
CA SER A 23 15.16 7.07 -5.35
C SER A 23 15.37 6.51 -6.76
N GLY A 24 14.32 6.42 -7.58
CA GLY A 24 14.40 5.83 -8.92
C GLY A 24 14.71 4.32 -8.92
N ASP A 25 14.63 3.67 -7.77
CA ASP A 25 15.02 2.29 -7.57
C ASP A 25 13.89 1.32 -7.94
N TYR A 26 14.22 0.25 -8.65
CA TYR A 26 13.25 -0.76 -9.11
C TYR A 26 12.57 -1.50 -7.95
N LEU A 27 13.25 -1.60 -6.81
CA LEU A 27 12.67 -2.17 -5.59
C LEU A 27 11.54 -1.31 -5.04
N ASP A 28 11.67 0.02 -5.09
CA ASP A 28 10.63 0.92 -4.61
C ASP A 28 9.43 0.97 -5.56
N LEU A 29 9.65 0.78 -6.87
CA LEU A 29 8.58 0.54 -7.85
C LEU A 29 7.77 -0.72 -7.48
N LEU A 30 8.44 -1.80 -7.09
CA LEU A 30 7.79 -3.04 -6.66
C LEU A 30 6.91 -2.79 -5.42
N TRP A 31 7.40 -2.04 -4.43
CA TRP A 31 6.62 -1.66 -3.25
C TRP A 31 5.39 -0.81 -3.59
N LEU A 32 5.52 0.14 -4.52
CA LEU A 32 4.40 0.92 -5.02
C LEU A 32 3.35 0.03 -5.71
N LEU A 33 3.79 -0.93 -6.51
CA LEU A 33 2.92 -1.87 -7.23
C LEU A 33 2.14 -2.76 -6.25
N PHE A 34 2.81 -3.25 -5.20
CA PHE A 34 2.17 -3.96 -4.10
C PHE A 34 1.16 -3.07 -3.36
N PHE A 35 1.51 -1.81 -3.09
CA PHE A 35 0.58 -0.87 -2.43
C PHE A 35 -0.70 -0.71 -3.24
N ILE A 36 -0.60 -0.47 -4.54
CA ILE A 36 -1.76 -0.35 -5.44
C ILE A 36 -2.58 -1.64 -5.45
N TYR A 37 -1.93 -2.79 -5.55
CA TYR A 37 -2.58 -4.10 -5.53
C TYR A 37 -3.36 -4.33 -4.23
N PHE A 38 -2.75 -4.01 -3.08
CA PHE A 38 -3.40 -4.15 -1.79
C PHE A 38 -4.56 -3.17 -1.61
N VAL A 39 -4.42 -1.92 -2.05
CA VAL A 39 -5.50 -0.93 -2.05
C VAL A 39 -6.67 -1.41 -2.90
N TYR A 40 -6.41 -1.95 -4.10
CA TYR A 40 -7.44 -2.50 -4.97
C TYR A 40 -8.20 -3.67 -4.32
N PHE A 41 -7.49 -4.51 -3.57
CA PHE A 41 -8.07 -5.62 -2.82
C PHE A 41 -8.79 -5.20 -1.53
N ILE A 42 -8.76 -3.92 -1.13
CA ILE A 42 -9.56 -3.47 0.01
C ILE A 42 -11.03 -3.60 -0.38
N PRO A 43 -11.81 -4.47 0.29
CA PRO A 43 -13.21 -4.63 -0.01
C PRO A 43 -13.89 -3.30 0.26
N HIS A 44 -14.34 -2.65 -0.81
CA HIS A 44 -15.23 -1.51 -0.71
C HIS A 44 -16.48 -2.06 -0.05
N ARG A 45 -16.71 -1.72 1.23
CA ARG A 45 -17.93 -2.12 1.94
C ARG A 45 -19.08 -1.81 0.99
N LYS A 46 -19.80 -2.85 0.55
CA LYS A 46 -21.13 -2.68 -0.02
C LYS A 46 -21.91 -1.93 1.04
N ASN A 47 -22.15 -0.64 0.80
CA ASN A 47 -23.07 0.14 1.59
C ASN A 47 -24.43 -0.57 1.41
N PRO A 48 -25.05 -1.09 2.49
CA PRO A 48 -26.37 -1.70 2.39
C PRO A 48 -27.42 -0.69 1.94
#